data_AF-A0ABD3WZC8-F1
#
_entry.id   AF-A0ABD3WZC8-F1
#
_cell.length_a   1.000
_cell.length_b   1.000
_cell.length_c   1.000
_cell.angle_alpha   90.00
_cell.angle_beta   90.00
_cell.angle_gamma   90.00
#
_symmetry.space_group_name_H-M   'P 1'
#
loop_
_entity.id
_entity.type
_entity.pdbx_description
1 polymer ?
#
loop_
_entity_poly.entity_id
_entity_poly.type
_entity_poly.pdbx_seq_one_letter_code
_entity_poly.pdbx_strand_id
1 'polypeptide(L)'
;MMKRLLASILLCVSIVISHGITKSTEHLVYLPEAANMDKTRTAGNTKCRSQSECGYHDGVNYSWCYTDYSDNWDYCCTGECTTEGATFLWCQSGLQAQYCGNTNTKDVNGRKCLETHTCGTHMEDIYSPFADYYWCYVDMNANWGYCCSPFSNCGKHGESYNWCNTSRSSDSNSWDYCNIN
;
A
#
# COMPACT_ATOMS: atom_id res chain seq x y z
N MET A 1 -37.90 42.88 43.83
CA MET A 1 -37.15 42.54 45.06
C MET A 1 -36.60 41.13 44.92
N MET A 2 -35.31 40.99 45.25
CA MET A 2 -34.47 39.79 45.22
C MET A 2 -35.00 38.59 46.03
N LYS A 3 -34.53 37.37 45.65
CA LYS A 3 -34.12 36.20 46.46
C LYS A 3 -33.70 35.10 45.46
N ARG A 4 -32.43 34.84 45.11
CA ARG A 4 -31.27 34.26 45.84
C ARG A 4 -31.59 33.06 46.74
N LEU A 5 -30.66 32.10 46.70
CA LEU A 5 -30.55 30.77 47.36
C LEU A 5 -31.10 29.62 46.50
N LEU A 6 -30.32 28.56 46.22
CA LEU A 6 -29.52 27.80 47.20
C LEU A 6 -28.06 27.58 46.77
N ALA A 7 -27.15 28.03 47.63
CA ALA A 7 -25.83 27.44 47.79
C ALA A 7 -25.94 26.44 48.94
N SER A 8 -25.64 25.17 48.68
CA SER A 8 -25.41 24.17 49.73
C SER A 8 -23.93 23.85 49.80
N ILE A 9 -23.37 24.26 50.93
CA ILE A 9 -22.02 24.04 51.42
C ILE A 9 -21.79 22.53 51.56
N LEU A 10 -20.71 22.01 50.96
CA LEU A 10 -20.11 20.76 51.43
C LEU A 10 -18.63 21.01 51.72
N LEU A 11 -18.26 20.64 52.95
CA LEU A 11 -17.01 20.91 53.62
C LEU A 11 -15.78 20.38 52.87
N CYS A 12 -14.76 21.22 52.71
CA CYS A 12 -13.40 20.77 52.45
C CYS A 12 -12.90 19.98 53.67
N VAL A 13 -13.02 18.65 53.62
CA VAL A 13 -12.18 17.78 54.43
C VAL A 13 -10.91 17.55 53.63
N SER A 14 -9.85 18.27 54.01
CA SER A 14 -8.50 18.04 53.50
C SER A 14 -8.03 16.67 53.95
N ILE A 15 -8.07 15.69 53.05
CA ILE A 15 -7.28 14.46 53.21
C ILE A 15 -6.10 14.56 52.26
N VAL A 16 -4.95 14.90 52.83
CA VAL A 16 -3.65 14.75 52.18
C VAL A 16 -3.37 13.25 52.17
N ILE A 17 -3.60 12.59 51.04
CA ILE A 17 -3.03 11.27 50.75
C ILE A 17 -2.02 11.47 49.63
N SER A 18 -0.76 11.25 49.98
CA SER A 18 0.36 11.15 49.05
C SER A 18 0.09 10.07 47.99
N HIS A 19 0.87 10.12 46.91
CA HIS A 19 0.99 9.15 45.81
C HIS A 19 0.27 9.53 44.51
N GLY A 20 1.08 9.98 43.55
CA GLY A 20 0.90 9.73 42.11
C GLY A 20 -0.21 10.50 41.42
N ILE A 21 0.13 11.62 40.77
CA ILE A 21 -0.73 12.25 39.78
C ILE A 21 -0.72 11.35 38.52
N THR A 22 -1.68 10.44 38.39
CA THR A 22 -2.08 9.94 37.07
C THR A 22 -3.10 10.91 36.49
N LYS A 23 -2.61 11.82 35.64
CA LYS A 23 -3.46 12.72 34.86
C LYS A 23 -4.23 11.87 33.84
N SER A 24 -5.54 11.73 34.06
CA SER A 24 -6.49 11.28 33.06
C SER A 24 -6.45 12.27 31.88
N THR A 25 -5.71 11.90 30.83
CA THR A 25 -5.79 12.58 29.53
C THR A 25 -6.90 11.91 28.73
N GLU A 26 -7.93 12.69 28.42
CA GLU A 26 -8.90 12.38 27.39
C GLU A 26 -8.16 11.92 26.13
N HIS A 27 -8.48 10.71 25.69
CA HIS A 27 -7.85 10.04 24.56
C HIS A 27 -8.40 10.66 23.27
N LEU A 28 -7.89 11.85 22.91
CA LEU A 28 -7.91 12.30 21.53
C LEU A 28 -7.04 11.32 20.74
N VAL A 29 -7.68 10.46 19.95
CA VAL A 29 -7.00 9.61 18.97
C VAL A 29 -6.36 10.54 17.94
N TYR A 30 -5.12 10.92 18.19
CA TYR A 30 -4.27 11.56 17.21
C TYR A 30 -3.93 10.48 16.18
N LEU A 31 -4.57 10.51 15.01
CA LEU A 31 -4.16 9.70 13.87
C LEU A 31 -2.67 10.03 13.63
N PRO A 32 -1.76 9.04 13.61
CA PRO A 32 -0.36 9.33 13.40
C PRO A 32 -0.23 10.05 12.06
N GLU A 33 0.39 11.24 12.07
CA GLU A 33 0.90 11.85 10.85
C GLU A 33 1.71 10.78 10.14
N ALA A 34 1.28 10.42 8.92
CA ALA A 34 1.83 9.35 8.12
C ALA A 34 3.36 9.49 8.02
N ALA A 35 4.07 8.76 8.87
CA ALA A 35 5.52 8.70 8.83
C ALA A 35 5.91 8.03 7.52
N ASN A 36 6.39 8.84 6.58
CA ASN A 36 7.22 8.44 5.45
C ASN A 36 6.58 7.48 4.42
N MET A 37 5.32 7.70 4.07
CA MET A 37 4.76 7.06 2.87
C MET A 37 5.19 7.85 1.63
N ASP A 38 5.79 7.18 0.64
CA ASP A 38 6.18 7.81 -0.63
C ASP A 38 4.94 8.38 -1.34
N LYS A 39 4.77 9.70 -1.30
CA LYS A 39 3.65 10.41 -1.95
C LYS A 39 3.86 10.62 -3.45
N THR A 40 5.02 10.23 -3.97
CA THR A 40 5.38 10.45 -5.37
C THR A 40 4.95 9.30 -6.26
N ARG A 41 4.35 8.24 -5.70
CA ARG A 41 3.97 7.03 -6.44
C ARG A 41 2.62 6.48 -6.02
N THR A 42 1.94 5.90 -6.99
CA THR A 42 0.67 5.17 -6.81
C THR A 42 0.93 3.84 -6.10
N ALA A 43 -0.13 3.15 -5.67
CA ALA A 43 -0.06 1.81 -5.09
C ALA A 43 0.66 0.83 -6.05
N GLY A 44 0.42 0.95 -7.36
CA GLY A 44 1.11 0.19 -8.41
C GLY A 44 2.56 0.62 -8.69
N ASN A 45 3.14 1.51 -7.87
CA ASN A 45 4.46 2.13 -8.04
C ASN A 45 4.60 3.04 -9.28
N THR A 46 3.50 3.45 -9.92
CA THR A 46 3.56 4.42 -11.03
C THR A 46 3.89 5.80 -10.47
N LYS A 47 4.82 6.52 -11.12
CA LYS A 47 5.20 7.86 -10.68
C LYS A 47 4.03 8.84 -10.89
N CYS A 48 3.71 9.58 -9.85
CA CYS A 48 2.75 10.67 -9.92
C CYS A 48 3.32 11.86 -10.72
N ARG A 49 2.43 12.54 -11.44
CA ARG A 49 2.70 13.79 -12.14
C ARG A 49 3.20 14.84 -11.15
N SER A 50 4.10 15.70 -11.61
CA SER A 50 4.54 16.87 -10.84
C SER A 50 3.34 17.69 -10.37
N GLN A 51 3.34 18.09 -9.10
CA GLN A 51 2.26 18.85 -8.44
C GLN A 51 0.91 18.11 -8.30
N SER A 52 0.87 16.81 -8.58
CA SER A 52 -0.24 15.93 -8.22
C SER A 52 0.33 14.80 -7.39
N GLU A 53 0.82 15.10 -6.19
CA GLU A 53 1.25 14.06 -5.27
C GLU A 53 0.04 13.32 -4.70
N CYS A 54 0.28 12.10 -4.23
CA CYS A 54 -0.73 11.30 -3.55
C CYS A 54 -1.39 12.06 -2.41
N GLY A 55 -2.71 12.16 -2.49
CA GLY A 55 -3.53 12.83 -1.50
C GLY A 55 -5.02 12.62 -1.74
N TYR A 56 -5.82 13.12 -0.80
CA TYR A 56 -7.26 13.18 -0.96
C TYR A 56 -7.62 14.47 -1.70
N HIS A 57 -8.16 14.31 -2.90
CA HIS A 57 -8.59 15.42 -3.75
C HIS A 57 -10.12 15.44 -3.85
N ASP A 58 -10.71 16.59 -4.15
CA ASP A 58 -12.12 16.74 -4.53
C ASP A 58 -13.18 16.12 -3.59
N GLY A 59 -12.84 15.98 -2.30
CA GLY A 59 -13.76 15.46 -1.28
C GLY A 59 -14.04 13.95 -1.37
N VAL A 60 -13.25 13.19 -2.12
CA VAL A 60 -13.36 11.73 -2.15
C VAL A 60 -12.70 11.07 -0.93
N ASN A 61 -13.08 9.84 -0.63
CA ASN A 61 -12.60 9.06 0.52
C ASN A 61 -11.45 8.09 0.19
N TYR A 62 -10.73 8.34 -0.90
CA TYR A 62 -9.55 7.58 -1.31
C TYR A 62 -8.43 8.54 -1.73
N SER A 63 -7.19 8.09 -1.56
CA SER A 63 -6.00 8.85 -1.92
C SER A 63 -5.58 8.48 -3.34
N TRP A 64 -5.28 9.46 -4.18
CA TRP A 64 -4.92 9.21 -5.57
C TRP A 64 -3.99 10.31 -6.10
N CYS A 65 -3.42 10.08 -7.27
CA CYS A 65 -2.68 11.09 -8.02
C CYS A 65 -2.88 10.94 -9.52
N TYR A 66 -2.69 12.04 -10.26
CA TYR A 66 -2.54 11.97 -11.70
C TYR A 66 -1.18 11.35 -12.03
N THR A 67 -1.14 10.46 -13.02
CA THR A 67 0.08 9.84 -13.54
C THR A 67 0.64 10.59 -14.75
N ASP A 68 -0.17 11.39 -15.44
CA ASP A 68 0.25 12.23 -16.57
C ASP A 68 -0.62 13.48 -16.82
N TYR A 69 -0.27 14.26 -17.86
CA TYR A 69 -0.98 15.49 -18.25
C TYR A 69 -2.23 15.24 -19.13
N SER A 70 -2.60 13.98 -19.36
CA SER A 70 -3.85 13.58 -20.01
C SER A 70 -4.93 13.21 -18.99
N ASP A 71 -4.71 13.57 -17.72
CA ASP A 71 -5.59 13.34 -16.58
C ASP A 71 -5.84 11.86 -16.27
N ASN A 72 -4.90 10.98 -16.65
CA ASN A 72 -4.87 9.62 -16.12
C ASN A 72 -4.47 9.66 -14.65
N TRP A 73 -5.08 8.79 -13.86
CA TRP A 73 -4.88 8.74 -12.42
C TRP A 73 -4.91 7.31 -11.92
N ASP A 74 -4.34 7.10 -10.73
CA ASP A 74 -4.34 5.82 -10.04
C ASP A 74 -4.35 6.03 -8.53
N TYR A 75 -4.77 5.00 -7.80
CA TYR A 75 -4.88 5.03 -6.35
C TYR A 75 -3.50 5.05 -5.71
N CYS A 76 -3.38 5.82 -4.65
CA CYS A 76 -2.23 5.85 -3.80
C CYS A 76 -2.53 5.13 -2.48
N CYS A 77 -1.50 4.49 -1.93
CA CYS A 77 -1.57 4.02 -0.56
C CYS A 77 -1.70 5.22 0.41
N THR A 78 -2.22 4.98 1.60
CA THR A 78 -2.27 5.91 2.74
C THR A 78 -1.59 5.32 3.98
N GLY A 79 -1.04 4.11 3.86
CA GLY A 79 -0.24 3.42 4.85
C GLY A 79 0.75 2.48 4.17
N GLU A 80 1.57 1.80 4.97
CA GLU A 80 2.57 0.88 4.45
C GLU A 80 1.96 -0.26 3.62
N CYS A 81 2.64 -0.61 2.54
CA CYS A 81 2.33 -1.78 1.73
C CYS A 81 2.71 -3.04 2.50
N THR A 82 1.77 -3.60 3.25
CA THR A 82 2.03 -4.67 4.22
C THR A 82 1.22 -5.92 3.90
N THR A 83 1.64 -7.04 4.48
CA THR A 83 0.99 -8.34 4.31
C THR A 83 -0.32 -8.41 5.08
N GLU A 84 -1.44 -8.63 4.40
CA GLU A 84 -2.61 -9.29 5.00
C GLU A 84 -2.50 -10.80 4.76
N GLY A 85 -1.68 -11.49 5.56
CA GLY A 85 -1.73 -12.95 5.73
C GLY A 85 -1.39 -13.85 4.53
N ALA A 86 -0.97 -13.34 3.38
CA ALA A 86 -0.61 -14.13 2.19
C ALA A 86 0.46 -13.42 1.33
N THR A 87 0.91 -14.07 0.25
CA THR A 87 1.93 -13.67 -0.74
C THR A 87 1.76 -12.25 -1.33
N PHE A 88 0.61 -11.61 -1.12
CA PHE A 88 0.23 -10.31 -1.65
C PHE A 88 0.41 -9.21 -0.61
N LEU A 89 0.89 -8.07 -1.06
CA LEU A 89 0.98 -6.85 -0.28
C LEU A 89 -0.19 -5.94 -0.67
N TRP A 90 -0.86 -5.44 0.36
CA TRP A 90 -2.00 -4.55 0.22
C TRP A 90 -1.75 -3.29 1.06
N CYS A 91 -2.38 -2.21 0.63
CA CYS A 91 -2.41 -0.98 1.39
C CYS A 91 -3.82 -0.39 1.35
N GLN A 92 -4.13 0.47 2.30
CA GLN A 92 -5.34 1.27 2.23
C GLN A 92 -5.11 2.46 1.30
N SER A 93 -6.12 2.84 0.54
CA SER A 93 -6.29 4.12 -0.12
C SER A 93 -7.56 4.75 0.44
N GLY A 94 -7.42 5.36 1.62
CA GLY A 94 -8.57 5.75 2.43
C GLY A 94 -9.36 4.54 2.91
N LEU A 95 -10.59 4.35 2.42
CA LEU A 95 -11.45 3.22 2.80
C LEU A 95 -11.34 2.01 1.85
N GLN A 96 -10.51 2.10 0.81
CA GLN A 96 -10.37 1.04 -0.21
C GLN A 96 -9.03 0.30 -0.06
N ALA A 97 -9.03 -1.02 -0.22
CA ALA A 97 -7.80 -1.79 -0.30
C ALA A 97 -7.24 -1.77 -1.73
N GLN A 98 -5.94 -1.49 -1.86
CA GLN A 98 -5.22 -1.45 -3.12
C GLN A 98 -4.08 -2.44 -3.12
N TYR A 99 -3.92 -3.13 -4.25
CA TYR A 99 -2.79 -4.00 -4.47
C TYR A 99 -1.54 -3.15 -4.68
N CYS A 100 -0.49 -3.40 -3.90
CA CYS A 100 0.73 -2.60 -3.96
C CYS A 100 2.01 -3.43 -4.15
N GLY A 101 1.87 -4.75 -4.31
CA GLY A 101 2.97 -5.64 -4.68
C GLY A 101 2.82 -7.05 -4.14
N ASN A 102 3.87 -7.84 -4.22
CA ASN A 102 3.96 -9.16 -3.57
C ASN A 102 5.31 -9.30 -2.85
N THR A 103 5.52 -10.42 -2.16
CA THR A 103 6.82 -10.73 -1.54
C THR A 103 7.90 -11.20 -2.53
N ASN A 104 7.55 -11.41 -3.80
CA ASN A 104 8.49 -11.81 -4.84
C ASN A 104 9.29 -10.57 -5.28
N THR A 105 10.49 -10.44 -4.73
CA THR A 105 11.43 -9.37 -5.09
C THR A 105 12.35 -9.76 -6.25
N LYS A 106 12.03 -10.85 -6.96
CA LYS A 106 12.84 -11.40 -8.05
C LYS A 106 11.96 -11.76 -9.24
N ASP A 107 12.51 -11.53 -10.42
CA ASP A 107 11.92 -11.99 -11.67
C ASP A 107 12.06 -13.53 -11.84
N VAL A 108 11.48 -14.09 -12.90
CA VAL A 108 11.55 -15.54 -13.20
C VAL A 108 12.97 -16.06 -13.42
N ASN A 109 13.93 -15.18 -13.71
CA ASN A 109 15.35 -15.50 -13.86
C ASN A 109 16.15 -15.30 -12.56
N GLY A 110 15.49 -15.00 -11.44
CA GLY A 110 16.13 -14.79 -10.14
C GLY A 110 16.82 -13.43 -9.98
N ARG A 111 16.69 -12.52 -10.95
CA ARG A 111 17.26 -11.16 -10.88
C ARG A 111 16.46 -10.35 -9.86
N LYS A 112 17.16 -9.62 -8.97
CA LYS A 112 16.50 -8.76 -7.98
C LYS A 112 15.79 -7.61 -8.72
N CYS A 113 14.51 -7.45 -8.44
CA CYS A 113 13.73 -6.30 -8.90
C CYS A 113 14.19 -5.04 -8.17
N LEU A 114 14.06 -3.89 -8.84
CA LEU A 114 14.23 -2.60 -8.21
C LEU A 114 13.21 -2.44 -7.08
N GLU A 115 13.64 -1.87 -5.97
CA GLU A 115 12.78 -1.66 -4.79
C GLU A 115 11.61 -0.71 -5.09
N THR A 116 11.80 0.21 -6.03
CA THR A 116 10.76 1.14 -6.51
C THR A 116 9.86 0.54 -7.60
N HIS A 117 10.09 -0.72 -7.98
CA HIS A 117 9.34 -1.42 -9.04
C HIS A 117 9.47 -2.93 -8.84
N THR A 118 8.95 -3.41 -7.70
CA THR A 118 8.92 -4.84 -7.32
C THR A 118 7.86 -5.59 -8.09
N CYS A 119 7.90 -6.93 -8.12
CA CYS A 119 6.92 -7.71 -8.88
C CYS A 119 5.47 -7.33 -8.59
N GLY A 120 4.78 -6.89 -9.64
CA GLY A 120 3.39 -6.49 -9.59
C GLY A 120 2.79 -6.38 -10.98
N THR A 121 1.48 -6.14 -11.04
CA THR A 121 0.82 -5.67 -12.26
C THR A 121 0.99 -4.16 -12.31
N HIS A 122 2.11 -3.69 -12.85
CA HIS A 122 2.33 -2.27 -13.07
C HIS A 122 1.54 -1.82 -14.29
N MET A 123 0.91 -0.66 -14.22
CA MET A 123 0.29 -0.06 -15.40
C MET A 123 1.39 0.54 -16.27
N GLU A 124 1.63 -0.08 -17.43
CA GLU A 124 2.66 0.38 -18.37
C GLU A 124 2.12 1.52 -19.25
N ASP A 125 0.89 1.42 -19.78
CA ASP A 125 0.34 2.38 -20.75
C ASP A 125 -1.20 2.54 -20.69
N ILE A 126 -1.71 3.73 -21.04
CA ILE A 126 -3.16 4.06 -21.14
C ILE A 126 -3.96 3.15 -22.09
N TYR A 127 -3.30 2.50 -23.04
CA TYR A 127 -3.93 1.58 -24.01
C TYR A 127 -4.01 0.13 -23.51
N SER A 128 -3.36 -0.20 -22.39
CA SER A 128 -3.45 -1.51 -21.75
C SER A 128 -3.78 -1.35 -20.25
N PRO A 129 -5.03 -0.99 -19.92
CA PRO A 129 -5.48 -0.74 -18.53
C PRO A 129 -5.41 -1.98 -17.63
N PHE A 130 -5.03 -3.14 -18.18
CA PHE A 130 -4.72 -4.36 -17.45
C PHE A 130 -3.37 -4.84 -17.97
N ALA A 131 -2.30 -4.63 -17.22
CA ALA A 131 -1.13 -5.47 -17.39
C ALA A 131 -1.57 -6.88 -16.97
N ASP A 132 -1.81 -7.73 -17.97
CA ASP A 132 -2.26 -9.10 -17.73
C ASP A 132 -1.17 -9.93 -17.06
N TYR A 133 0.06 -9.44 -16.98
CA TYR A 133 1.20 -10.12 -16.38
C TYR A 133 1.86 -9.34 -15.24
N TYR A 134 2.44 -10.11 -14.32
CA TYR A 134 3.30 -9.62 -13.26
C TYR A 134 4.70 -9.45 -13.83
N TRP A 135 5.30 -8.30 -13.58
CA TRP A 135 6.66 -7.98 -14.03
C TRP A 135 7.31 -6.99 -13.08
N CYS A 136 8.60 -6.72 -13.30
CA CYS A 136 9.36 -5.74 -12.54
C CYS A 136 10.52 -5.18 -13.37
N TYR A 137 11.08 -4.04 -12.96
CA TYR A 137 12.36 -3.56 -13.52
C TYR A 137 13.49 -4.20 -12.74
N VAL A 138 14.52 -4.67 -13.45
CA VAL A 138 15.71 -5.29 -12.85
C VAL A 138 16.88 -4.32 -12.74
N ASP A 139 16.82 -3.17 -13.42
CA ASP A 139 17.79 -2.09 -13.31
C ASP A 139 17.22 -0.72 -13.69
N MET A 140 18.01 0.33 -13.49
CA MET A 140 17.62 1.73 -13.76
C MET A 140 17.56 2.09 -15.26
N ASN A 141 17.98 1.20 -16.16
CA ASN A 141 17.90 1.40 -17.61
C ASN A 141 16.57 0.92 -18.20
N ALA A 142 15.57 0.68 -17.34
CA ALA A 142 14.27 0.13 -17.69
C ALA A 142 14.33 -1.27 -18.33
N ASN A 143 15.39 -2.04 -18.05
CA ASN A 143 15.36 -3.48 -18.33
C ASN A 143 14.38 -4.13 -17.37
N TRP A 144 13.47 -4.95 -17.89
CA TRP A 144 12.44 -5.61 -17.12
C TRP A 144 12.51 -7.14 -17.21
N GLY A 145 11.73 -7.81 -16.36
CA GLY A 145 11.56 -9.25 -16.37
C GLY A 145 10.18 -9.64 -15.87
N TYR A 146 9.68 -10.76 -16.38
CA TYR A 146 8.45 -11.35 -15.86
C TYR A 146 8.63 -11.80 -14.42
N CYS A 147 7.55 -11.73 -13.66
CA CYS A 147 7.47 -12.26 -12.33
C CYS A 147 6.45 -13.39 -12.28
N CYS A 148 6.67 -14.31 -11.36
CA CYS A 148 5.66 -15.32 -11.07
C CYS A 148 4.42 -14.67 -10.46
N SER A 149 3.27 -15.08 -10.99
CA SER A 149 1.96 -14.83 -10.43
C SER A 149 1.96 -15.30 -8.98
N PRO A 150 1.40 -14.54 -8.03
CA PRO A 150 1.52 -14.92 -6.63
C PRO A 150 0.67 -16.14 -6.26
N PHE A 151 -0.15 -16.63 -7.20
CA PHE A 151 -0.88 -17.90 -7.10
C PHE A 151 -0.14 -19.08 -7.76
N SER A 152 0.95 -18.84 -8.47
CA SER A 152 1.76 -19.86 -9.16
C SER A 152 3.22 -19.58 -8.87
N ASN A 153 3.75 -20.13 -7.78
CA ASN A 153 5.17 -20.00 -7.47
C ASN A 153 6.01 -20.83 -8.44
N CYS A 154 7.26 -20.44 -8.64
CA CYS A 154 8.23 -21.24 -9.36
C CYS A 154 8.30 -22.66 -8.80
N GLY A 155 8.05 -23.65 -9.65
CA GLY A 155 8.14 -25.05 -9.29
C GLY A 155 7.93 -25.96 -10.49
N LYS A 156 8.02 -27.26 -10.28
CA LYS A 156 7.89 -28.23 -11.37
C LYS A 156 6.46 -28.40 -11.86
N HIS A 157 5.46 -28.31 -10.99
CA HIS A 157 4.04 -28.51 -11.32
C HIS A 157 3.76 -29.78 -12.15
N GLY A 158 4.50 -30.86 -11.88
CA GLY A 158 4.40 -32.14 -12.61
C GLY A 158 5.32 -32.27 -13.82
N GLU A 159 6.05 -31.21 -14.19
CA GLU A 159 6.95 -31.16 -15.34
C GLU A 159 8.42 -31.47 -14.98
N SER A 160 9.24 -31.66 -16.02
CA SER A 160 10.69 -31.87 -15.90
C SER A 160 11.48 -30.58 -15.61
N TYR A 161 10.86 -29.42 -15.78
CA TYR A 161 11.44 -28.09 -15.61
C TYR A 161 10.67 -27.26 -14.59
N ASN A 162 11.31 -26.23 -14.02
CA ASN A 162 10.62 -25.28 -13.16
C ASN A 162 9.97 -24.17 -14.00
N TRP A 163 8.74 -23.82 -13.67
CA TRP A 163 7.99 -22.76 -14.33
C TRP A 163 6.96 -22.16 -13.38
N CYS A 164 6.36 -21.06 -13.82
CA CYS A 164 5.20 -20.46 -13.18
C CYS A 164 4.33 -19.71 -14.20
N ASN A 165 3.07 -19.48 -13.84
CA ASN A 165 2.24 -18.51 -14.56
C ASN A 165 2.77 -17.11 -14.30
N THR A 166 2.82 -16.29 -15.34
CA THR A 166 3.23 -14.88 -15.23
C THR A 166 2.02 -13.95 -15.20
N SER A 167 0.82 -14.48 -15.42
CA SER A 167 -0.40 -13.67 -15.55
C SER A 167 -1.28 -13.61 -14.31
N ARG A 168 -2.09 -12.54 -14.26
CA ARG A 168 -3.19 -12.37 -13.30
C ARG A 168 -4.39 -13.25 -13.64
N SER A 169 -4.61 -13.55 -14.91
CA SER A 169 -5.70 -14.41 -15.36
C SER A 169 -5.29 -15.87 -15.33
N SER A 170 -6.04 -16.69 -14.57
CA SER A 170 -5.90 -18.15 -14.54
C SER A 170 -6.16 -18.81 -15.90
N ASP A 171 -6.85 -18.10 -16.79
CA ASP A 171 -7.28 -18.61 -18.09
C ASP A 171 -6.33 -18.21 -19.21
N SER A 172 -5.31 -17.41 -18.89
CA SER A 172 -4.28 -17.05 -19.84
C SER A 172 -3.21 -18.16 -19.89
N ASN A 173 -2.80 -18.54 -21.10
CA ASN A 173 -1.66 -19.43 -21.33
C ASN A 173 -0.32 -18.71 -21.11
N SER A 174 -0.27 -17.71 -20.23
CA SER A 174 0.91 -16.87 -19.98
C SER A 174 1.72 -17.43 -18.81
N TRP A 175 2.84 -18.06 -19.16
CA TRP A 175 3.77 -18.69 -18.24
C TRP A 175 5.20 -18.46 -18.74
N ASP A 176 6.17 -18.61 -17.83
CA ASP A 176 7.58 -18.57 -18.18
C ASP A 176 8.37 -19.61 -17.39
N TYR A 177 9.52 -20.00 -17.92
CA TYR A 177 10.46 -20.84 -17.20
C TYR A 177 11.04 -20.06 -16.03
N CYS A 178 11.24 -20.76 -14.93
CA CYS A 178 11.86 -20.17 -13.77
C CYS A 178 13.23 -20.76 -13.55
N ASN A 179 14.23 -19.89 -13.51
CA ASN A 179 15.62 -20.26 -13.31
C ASN A 179 16.19 -19.48 -12.13
N ILE A 180 15.67 -19.79 -10.95
CA ILE A 180 16.06 -19.16 -9.70
C ILE A 180 17.35 -19.85 -9.21
N ASN A 181 18.50 -19.34 -9.65
CA ASN A 181 19.81 -19.72 -9.10
C ASN A 181 20.13 -18.96 -7.81
#